data_AF-A0A354DLZ3-F1
#
_entry.id   AF-A0A354DLZ3-F1
#
_cell.length_a   1.000
_cell.length_b   1.000
_cell.length_c   1.000
_cell.angle_alpha   90.00
_cell.angle_beta   90.00
_cell.angle_gamma   90.00
#
_symmetry.space_group_name_H-M   'P 1'
#
loop_
_entity.id
_entity.type
_entity.pdbx_description
1 polymer ?
#
loop_
_entity_poly.entity_id
_entity_poly.type
_entity_poly.pdbx_seq_one_letter_code
_entity_poly.pdbx_strand_id
1 'polypeptide(L)'
;MSTVRVALIQSDIFFGDPEANYAAFAEKMKQAVAQKAEFIILPEMWTTAYDLKRIQEIGDREGERTKEFLQTFARENNVTIIG
;
A
#
# COMPACT_ATOMS: atom_id res chain seq x y z
N MET A 1 26.03 -15.47 -0.06
CA MET A 1 24.57 -15.31 -0.18
C MET A 1 24.26 -13.83 -0.09
N SER A 2 23.43 -13.28 -0.99
CA SER A 2 22.92 -11.91 -0.85
C SER A 2 21.86 -11.85 0.25
N THR A 3 21.79 -10.73 0.95
CA THR A 3 20.74 -10.46 1.96
C THR A 3 19.58 -9.76 1.28
N VAL A 4 18.35 -10.18 1.55
CA VAL A 4 17.13 -9.50 1.08
C VAL A 4 16.61 -8.58 2.17
N ARG A 5 16.25 -7.35 1.82
CA ARG A 5 15.60 -6.43 2.76
C ARG A 5 14.10 -6.35 2.51
N VAL A 6 13.32 -6.72 3.53
CA VAL A 6 11.86 -6.69 3.52
C VAL A 6 11.37 -5.61 4.48
N ALA A 7 10.42 -4.78 4.03
CA ALA A 7 9.73 -3.80 4.84
C ALA A 7 8.27 -4.24 5.06
N LEU A 8 7.87 -4.35 6.33
CA LEU A 8 6.47 -4.53 6.72
C LEU A 8 5.92 -3.16 7.09
N ILE A 9 4.94 -2.65 6.33
CA ILE A 9 4.35 -1.36 6.62
C ILE A 9 3.31 -1.52 7.71
N GLN A 10 3.65 -1.07 8.91
CA GLN A 10 2.73 -0.97 10.04
C GLN A 10 2.35 0.51 10.23
N SER A 11 1.08 0.84 10.01
CA SER A 11 0.54 2.19 10.13
C SER A 11 -0.92 2.15 10.56
N ASP A 12 -1.38 3.21 11.22
CA ASP A 12 -2.81 3.44 11.40
C ASP A 12 -3.48 3.62 10.04
N ILE A 13 -4.66 3.02 9.88
CA ILE A 13 -5.49 3.13 8.68
C ILE A 13 -6.65 4.07 9.01
N PHE A 14 -6.85 5.09 8.19
CA PHE A 14 -7.98 6.00 8.30
C PHE A 14 -9.27 5.24 7.97
N PHE A 15 -10.20 5.19 8.93
CA PHE A 15 -11.44 4.41 8.78
C PHE A 15 -12.33 5.02 7.68
N GLY A 16 -12.57 4.26 6.61
CA GLY A 16 -13.49 4.66 5.55
C GLY A 16 -13.03 5.83 4.66
N ASP A 17 -11.73 6.16 4.67
CA ASP A 17 -11.13 7.24 3.86
C ASP A 17 -10.00 6.74 2.94
N PRO A 18 -10.34 6.30 1.71
CA PRO A 18 -9.36 5.84 0.73
C PRO A 18 -8.28 6.86 0.39
N GLU A 19 -8.65 8.12 0.19
CA GLU A 19 -7.69 9.15 -0.25
C GLU A 19 -6.62 9.40 0.80
N ALA A 20 -7.03 9.53 2.07
CA ALA A 20 -6.09 9.69 3.17
C ALA A 20 -5.17 8.48 3.30
N ASN A 21 -5.70 7.27 3.13
CA ASN A 21 -4.91 6.03 3.18
C ASN A 21 -3.91 5.92 2.02
N TYR A 22 -4.31 6.19 0.78
CA TYR A 22 -3.38 6.20 -0.37
C TYR A 22 -2.23 7.17 -0.15
N ALA A 23 -2.53 8.39 0.32
CA ALA A 23 -1.50 9.39 0.61
C ALA A 23 -0.56 8.94 1.74
N ALA A 24 -1.11 8.45 2.85
CA ALA A 24 -0.32 8.02 4.01
C ALA A 24 0.58 6.82 3.67
N PHE A 25 0.03 5.80 3.01
CA PHE A 25 0.78 4.61 2.62
C PHE A 25 1.82 4.92 1.53
N ALA A 26 1.55 5.83 0.59
CA ALA A 26 2.56 6.30 -0.36
C ALA A 26 3.81 6.84 0.36
N GLU A 27 3.63 7.67 1.39
CA GLU A 27 4.74 8.21 2.17
C GLU A 27 5.50 7.13 2.95
N LYS A 28 4.79 6.13 3.51
CA LYS A 28 5.43 4.98 4.18
C LYS A 28 6.22 4.11 3.20
N MET A 29 5.68 3.87 2.00
CA MET A 29 6.40 3.13 0.96
C MET A 29 7.66 3.88 0.51
N LYS A 30 7.59 5.22 0.33
CA LYS A 30 8.78 6.04 0.04
C LYS A 30 9.85 5.92 1.14
N GLN A 31 9.44 5.89 2.41
CA GLN A 31 10.36 5.66 3.53
C GLN A 31 11.03 4.27 3.45
N ALA A 32 10.28 3.22 3.08
CA ALA A 32 10.84 1.88 2.88
C ALA A 32 11.85 1.84 1.72
N VAL A 33 11.56 2.51 0.61
CA VAL A 33 12.49 2.66 -0.52
C VAL A 33 13.77 3.40 -0.10
N ALA A 34 13.65 4.50 0.64
CA ALA A 34 14.80 5.23 1.17
C ALA A 34 15.67 4.37 2.11
N GLN A 35 15.05 3.40 2.80
CA GLN A 35 15.72 2.39 3.60
C GLN A 35 16.19 1.17 2.81
N LYS A 36 16.19 1.23 1.47
CA LYS A 36 16.67 0.18 0.56
C LYS A 36 15.91 -1.14 0.66
N ALA A 37 14.61 -1.11 0.95
CA ALA A 37 13.77 -2.30 0.88
C ALA A 37 13.64 -2.79 -0.57
N GLU A 38 13.71 -4.11 -0.75
CA GLU A 38 13.45 -4.78 -2.04
C GLU A 38 12.02 -5.29 -2.11
N PHE A 39 11.46 -5.68 -0.95
CA PHE A 39 10.08 -6.11 -0.80
C PHE A 39 9.36 -5.19 0.20
N ILE A 40 8.16 -4.74 -0.17
CA ILE A 40 7.29 -3.92 0.68
C ILE A 40 5.97 -4.68 0.85
N ILE A 41 5.55 -4.90 2.09
CA ILE A 41 4.32 -5.62 2.42
C ILE A 41 3.36 -4.64 3.11
N LEU A 42 2.16 -4.51 2.55
CA LEU A 42 1.08 -3.68 3.07
C LEU A 42 0.11 -4.54 3.91
N PRO A 43 -0.55 -3.96 4.92
CA PRO A 43 -1.53 -4.66 5.72
C PRO A 43 -2.82 -4.90 4.93
N GLU A 44 -3.64 -5.85 5.39
CA GLU A 44 -4.96 -6.11 4.81
C GLU A 44 -5.88 -4.87 4.93
N MET A 45 -6.75 -4.66 3.94
CA MET A 45 -7.75 -3.59 3.93
C MET A 45 -7.15 -2.19 4.18
N TRP A 46 -5.90 -1.97 3.78
CA TRP A 46 -5.16 -0.73 4.05
C TRP A 46 -5.77 0.52 3.39
N THR A 47 -6.64 0.37 2.39
CA THR A 47 -7.31 1.47 1.69
C THR A 47 -8.58 1.94 2.41
N THR A 48 -9.33 1.06 3.07
CA THR A 48 -10.68 1.38 3.59
C THR A 48 -10.88 1.05 5.06
N ALA A 49 -9.91 0.35 5.68
CA ALA A 49 -10.11 -0.40 6.91
C ALA A 49 -11.33 -1.35 6.77
N TYR A 50 -11.98 -1.67 7.89
CA TYR A 50 -13.17 -2.53 7.90
C TYR A 50 -14.48 -1.73 7.86
N ASP A 51 -14.56 -0.64 7.08
CA ASP A 51 -15.84 0.06 6.83
C ASP A 51 -16.71 -0.73 5.84
N LEU A 52 -17.10 -1.92 6.27
CA LEU A 52 -17.89 -2.89 5.48
C LEU A 52 -19.28 -2.35 5.13
N LYS A 53 -19.79 -1.39 5.90
CA LYS A 53 -21.09 -0.77 5.65
C LYS A 53 -21.08 0.10 4.40
N ARG A 54 -19.95 0.76 4.12
CA ARG A 54 -19.76 1.62 2.95
C ARG A 54 -18.93 1.00 1.84
N ILE A 55 -18.54 -0.27 1.95
CA ILE A 55 -17.60 -0.89 1.01
C ILE A 55 -18.05 -0.84 -0.45
N GLN A 56 -19.36 -0.79 -0.72
CA GLN A 56 -19.90 -0.63 -2.08
C GLN A 56 -19.69 0.78 -2.66
N GLU A 57 -19.49 1.78 -1.80
CA GLU A 57 -19.24 3.18 -2.14
C GLU A 57 -17.74 3.48 -2.23
N ILE A 58 -16.97 3.01 -1.25
CA ILE A 58 -15.55 3.37 -1.09
C ILE A 58 -14.58 2.28 -1.58
N GLY A 59 -15.09 1.09 -1.87
CA GLY A 59 -14.29 -0.02 -2.36
C GLY A 59 -13.78 0.24 -3.77
N ASP A 60 -12.58 -0.26 -4.04
CA ASP A 60 -11.99 -0.19 -5.36
C ASP A 60 -12.56 -1.30 -6.25
N ARG A 61 -13.32 -0.92 -7.27
CA ARG A 61 -14.00 -1.87 -8.15
C ARG A 61 -12.97 -2.69 -8.90
N GLU A 62 -13.04 -4.02 -8.75
CA GLU A 62 -12.07 -4.98 -9.31
C GLU A 62 -10.60 -4.70 -8.89
N GLY A 63 -10.36 -3.84 -7.90
CA GLY A 63 -9.02 -3.44 -7.48
C GLY A 63 -8.24 -2.64 -8.54
N GLU A 64 -8.90 -2.04 -9.54
CA GLU A 64 -8.24 -1.41 -10.69
C GLU A 64 -7.31 -0.27 -10.26
N ARG A 65 -7.79 0.64 -9.40
CA ARG A 65 -7.02 1.79 -8.93
C ARG A 65 -5.83 1.35 -8.08
N THR A 66 -6.03 0.42 -7.16
CA THR A 66 -5.03 -0.10 -6.23
C THR A 66 -3.93 -0.77 -7.04
N LYS A 67 -4.31 -1.59 -8.02
CA LYS A 67 -3.37 -2.27 -8.92
C LYS A 67 -2.54 -1.27 -9.72
N GLU A 68 -3.15 -0.25 -10.31
CA GLU A 68 -2.42 0.77 -11.06
C GLU A 68 -1.45 1.55 -10.16
N PHE A 69 -1.91 1.95 -8.97
CA PHE A 69 -1.13 2.67 -7.97
C PHE A 69 0.11 1.87 -7.54
N LEU A 70 -0.07 0.60 -7.12
CA LEU A 70 1.03 -0.25 -6.67
C LEU A 70 1.98 -0.62 -7.82
N GLN A 71 1.46 -0.92 -9.02
CA GLN A 71 2.30 -1.22 -10.19
C GLN A 71 3.17 -0.03 -10.59
N THR A 72 2.61 1.17 -10.59
CA THR A 72 3.34 2.40 -10.91
C THR A 72 4.45 2.62 -9.90
N PHE A 73 4.12 2.59 -8.61
CA PHE A 73 5.11 2.75 -7.53
C PHE A 73 6.24 1.71 -7.61
N ALA A 74 5.88 0.44 -7.80
CA ALA A 74 6.84 -0.67 -7.89
C ALA A 74 7.83 -0.50 -9.05
N ARG A 75 7.34 -0.11 -10.23
CA ARG A 75 8.17 0.13 -11.43
C ARG A 75 9.10 1.32 -11.26
N GLU A 76 8.60 2.43 -10.73
CA GLU A 76 9.37 3.66 -10.54
C GLU A 76 10.51 3.47 -9.53
N ASN A 77 10.30 2.65 -8.50
CA ASN A 77 11.25 2.47 -7.41
C ASN A 77 12.04 1.16 -7.48
N ASN A 78 11.77 0.31 -8.48
CA ASN A 78 12.37 -1.02 -8.66
C ASN A 78 12.25 -1.91 -7.40
N VAL A 79 11.04 -2.00 -6.85
CA VAL A 79 10.70 -2.83 -5.67
C VAL A 79 9.57 -3.80 -5.98
N THR A 80 9.47 -4.87 -5.20
CA THR A 80 8.31 -5.78 -5.20
C THR A 80 7.34 -5.38 -4.09
N ILE A 81 6.05 -5.31 -4.38
CA ILE A 81 5.01 -4.95 -3.40
C ILE A 81 4.00 -6.08 -3.26
N ILE A 82 3.61 -6.38 -2.02
CA ILE A 82 2.52 -7.30 -1.68
C ILE A 82 1.46 -6.49 -0.92
N GLY A 83 0.27 -6.36 -1.48
CA GLY A 83 -0.82 -5.55 -0.90
C GLY A 83 -1.99 -5.37 -1.85
#